data_AF-A0A3D5HBM3-F1
#
_entry.id   AF-A0A3D5HBM3-F1
#
_cell.length_a   1.000
_cell.length_b   1.000
_cell.length_c   1.000
_cell.angle_alpha   90.00
_cell.angle_beta   90.00
_cell.angle_gamma   90.00
#
_symmetry.space_group_name_H-M   'P 1'
#
loop_
_entity.id
_entity.type
_entity.pdbx_description
1 polymer ?
#
loop_
_entity_poly.entity_id
_entity_poly.type
_entity_poly.pdbx_seq_one_letter_code
_entity_poly.pdbx_strand_id
1 'polypeptide(L)'
;MFNQLQGNTLTIDSSELRIKQYTISPELYRKGYPAGRGPCGCTSVCCQEGVYADVKERDRILEHREMIAKHMDETQTKDESLWFELDEEEDADFESGRCVGTQVVNGKCAFLDKLGRCSIQVAAAGEGMHRWALKPTFCILFPLEVSNNVIQFDDLLDEEQACCSIDAEFDVPMFRACKDELIHILGEDGYGELETFYQERIRSRTPVHQQKEVV
;
A
#
# COMPACT_ATOMS: atom_id res chain seq x y z
N MET A 1 19.87 3.66 -52.20
CA MET A 1 18.89 2.89 -51.43
C MET A 1 19.54 2.50 -50.10
N PHE A 2 19.39 3.32 -49.07
CA PHE A 2 19.70 2.93 -47.69
C PHE A 2 18.53 3.40 -46.84
N ASN A 3 17.80 2.43 -46.30
CA ASN A 3 16.59 2.62 -45.51
C ASN A 3 16.90 3.42 -44.25
N GLN A 4 16.15 4.51 -44.06
CA GLN A 4 16.01 5.18 -42.78
C GLN A 4 15.24 4.25 -41.83
N LEU A 5 15.90 3.72 -40.81
CA LEU A 5 15.23 3.23 -39.61
C LEU A 5 14.99 4.45 -38.72
N GLN A 6 13.82 5.08 -38.88
CA GLN A 6 13.32 6.01 -37.88
C GLN A 6 12.83 5.18 -36.70
N GLY A 7 13.69 5.04 -35.68
CA GLY A 7 13.28 4.62 -34.35
C GLY A 7 12.30 5.66 -33.83
N ASN A 8 11.03 5.28 -33.77
CA ASN A 8 9.96 6.13 -33.24
C ASN A 8 10.12 6.15 -31.70
N THR A 9 10.94 7.07 -31.19
CA THR A 9 11.00 7.35 -29.76
C THR A 9 9.65 7.92 -29.37
N LEU A 10 8.80 7.08 -28.77
CA LEU A 10 7.54 7.48 -28.16
C LEU A 10 7.86 8.47 -27.04
N THR A 11 7.85 9.77 -27.35
CA THR A 11 7.80 10.84 -26.36
C THR A 11 6.42 10.78 -25.70
N ILE A 12 6.33 10.03 -24.61
CA ILE A 12 5.16 10.02 -23.75
C ILE A 12 5.14 11.38 -23.04
N ASP A 13 4.16 12.20 -23.44
CA ASP A 13 3.77 13.45 -22.79
C ASP A 13 3.92 13.36 -21.26
N SER A 14 4.82 14.16 -20.72
CA SER A 14 5.29 14.15 -19.32
C SER A 14 4.34 14.91 -18.40
N SER A 15 3.04 14.95 -18.70
CA SER A 15 2.07 15.57 -17.81
C SER A 15 1.92 14.69 -16.57
N GLU A 16 2.42 15.18 -15.44
CA GLU A 16 2.19 14.62 -14.10
C GLU A 16 0.70 14.32 -13.92
N LEU A 17 0.34 13.07 -13.58
CA LEU A 17 -1.05 12.73 -13.28
C LEU A 17 -1.37 13.24 -11.87
N ARG A 18 -2.28 14.20 -11.79
CA ARG A 18 -2.77 14.74 -10.52
C ARG A 18 -4.23 14.36 -10.31
N ILE A 19 -4.54 13.80 -9.15
CA ILE A 19 -5.88 13.43 -8.72
C ILE A 19 -6.08 14.02 -7.32
N LYS A 20 -7.05 14.93 -7.19
CA LYS A 20 -7.25 15.75 -5.98
C LYS A 20 -5.94 16.51 -5.63
N GLN A 21 -5.48 16.42 -4.38
CA GLN A 21 -4.20 17.00 -3.96
C GLN A 21 -2.97 16.17 -4.34
N TYR A 22 -3.17 14.92 -4.79
CA TYR A 22 -2.09 13.96 -4.97
C TYR A 22 -1.51 13.97 -6.37
N THR A 23 -0.19 13.86 -6.46
CA THR A 23 0.51 13.38 -7.65
C THR A 23 0.56 11.85 -7.62
N ILE A 24 0.19 11.21 -8.73
CA ILE A 24 0.27 9.75 -8.88
C ILE A 24 1.55 9.41 -9.62
N SER A 25 2.43 8.67 -8.95
CA SER A 25 3.72 8.32 -9.53
C SER A 25 3.58 7.32 -10.70
N PRO A 26 4.38 7.44 -11.78
CA PRO A 26 4.16 6.64 -12.97
C PRO A 26 4.28 5.13 -12.82
N GLU A 27 5.08 4.63 -11.89
CA GLU A 27 5.24 3.19 -11.64
C GLU A 27 3.93 2.50 -11.26
N LEU A 28 3.00 3.19 -10.58
CA LEU A 28 1.70 2.63 -10.21
C LEU A 28 0.89 2.15 -11.42
N TYR A 29 1.08 2.80 -12.57
CA TYR A 29 0.35 2.52 -13.81
C TYR A 29 1.24 2.08 -14.98
N ARG A 30 2.57 2.01 -14.78
CA ARG A 30 3.54 1.50 -15.78
C ARG A 30 4.20 0.20 -15.37
N LYS A 31 4.12 -0.17 -14.10
CA LYS A 31 4.57 -1.45 -13.56
C LYS A 31 3.40 -2.16 -12.88
N GLY A 32 3.61 -3.42 -12.55
CA GLY A 32 2.61 -4.23 -11.87
C GLY A 32 3.13 -5.59 -11.47
N TYR A 33 2.20 -6.46 -11.12
CA TYR A 33 2.52 -7.80 -10.66
C TYR A 33 2.43 -8.82 -11.80
N PRO A 34 3.47 -9.65 -11.98
CA PRO A 34 3.40 -10.86 -12.81
C PRO A 34 2.37 -11.86 -12.26
N ALA A 35 1.95 -12.82 -13.08
CA ALA A 35 1.03 -13.90 -12.69
C ALA A 35 1.46 -14.58 -11.37
N GLY A 36 0.50 -14.73 -10.46
CA GLY A 36 0.68 -15.41 -9.18
C GLY A 36 1.46 -14.60 -8.13
N ARG A 37 1.78 -13.33 -8.40
CA ARG A 37 2.43 -12.40 -7.47
C ARG A 37 1.45 -11.30 -7.02
N GLY A 38 1.88 -10.51 -6.03
CA GLY A 38 1.15 -9.34 -5.54
C GLY A 38 0.49 -9.49 -4.17
N PRO A 39 -0.25 -8.47 -3.71
CA PRO A 39 -0.62 -8.29 -2.30
C PRO A 39 -1.47 -9.42 -1.72
N CYS A 40 -2.23 -10.13 -2.56
CA CYS A 40 -3.02 -11.29 -2.15
C CYS A 40 -2.16 -12.46 -1.62
N GLY A 41 -0.86 -12.48 -1.92
CA GLY A 41 0.12 -13.45 -1.42
C GLY A 41 0.92 -12.96 -0.21
N CYS A 42 0.43 -11.96 0.54
CA CYS A 42 1.14 -11.36 1.67
C CYS A 42 1.69 -12.39 2.67
N THR A 43 2.96 -12.24 3.01
CA THR A 43 3.70 -13.09 3.97
C THR A 43 3.98 -12.39 5.31
N SER A 44 3.46 -11.16 5.47
CA SER A 44 3.54 -10.35 6.69
C SER A 44 4.96 -9.95 7.12
N VAL A 45 5.93 -9.98 6.19
CA VAL A 45 7.32 -9.61 6.45
C VAL A 45 7.44 -8.15 6.90
N CYS A 46 6.78 -7.20 6.23
CA CYS A 46 6.78 -5.79 6.65
C CYS A 46 6.19 -5.57 8.06
N CYS A 47 5.31 -6.48 8.53
CA CYS A 47 4.74 -6.37 9.87
C CYS A 47 5.71 -6.77 10.99
N GLN A 48 6.94 -7.22 10.67
CA GLN A 48 7.93 -7.60 11.67
C GLN A 48 8.60 -6.37 12.32
N GLU A 49 8.76 -5.29 11.57
CA GLU A 49 9.52 -4.11 12.04
C GLU A 49 8.66 -3.04 12.71
N GLY A 50 7.33 -3.19 12.64
CA GLY A 50 6.41 -2.17 13.10
C GLY A 50 6.07 -1.16 12.00
N VAL A 51 5.46 -0.05 12.39
CA VAL A 51 5.10 1.05 11.48
C VAL A 51 5.10 2.35 12.26
N TYR A 52 5.39 3.46 11.60
CA TYR A 52 5.03 4.78 12.12
C TYR A 52 3.54 5.03 11.89
N ALA A 53 2.84 5.44 12.96
CA ALA A 53 1.43 5.80 12.93
C ALA A 53 1.27 7.28 13.30
N ASP A 54 0.21 7.92 12.82
CA ASP A 54 -0.13 9.26 13.29
C ASP A 54 -0.46 9.20 14.79
N VAL A 55 -0.10 10.22 15.56
CA VAL A 55 -0.41 10.24 17.00
C VAL A 55 -1.92 10.19 17.28
N LYS A 56 -2.77 10.71 16.39
CA LYS A 56 -4.24 10.58 16.47
C LYS A 56 -4.69 9.14 16.20
N GLU A 57 -4.02 8.42 15.30
CA GLU A 57 -4.28 7.00 15.06
C GLU A 57 -3.91 6.17 16.29
N ARG A 58 -2.73 6.42 16.88
CA ARG A 58 -2.33 5.84 18.17
C ARG A 58 -3.40 6.08 19.23
N ASP A 59 -3.80 7.33 19.43
CA ASP A 59 -4.75 7.69 20.48
C ASP A 59 -6.09 6.98 20.27
N ARG A 60 -6.60 6.93 19.03
CA ARG A 60 -7.79 6.15 18.65
C ARG A 60 -7.60 4.65 18.90
N ILE A 61 -6.44 4.08 18.62
CA ILE A 61 -6.12 2.68 18.91
C ILE A 61 -6.18 2.43 20.42
N LEU A 62 -5.59 3.31 21.23
CA LEU A 62 -5.58 3.21 22.69
C LEU A 62 -6.98 3.40 23.32
N GLU A 63 -7.86 4.20 22.71
CA GLU A 63 -9.28 4.29 23.08
C GLU A 63 -9.99 2.93 22.94
N HIS A 64 -9.56 2.09 21.99
CA HIS A 64 -10.13 0.77 21.71
C HIS A 64 -9.30 -0.38 22.31
N ARG A 65 -8.36 -0.10 23.23
CA ARG A 65 -7.40 -1.10 23.74
C ARG A 65 -8.04 -2.36 24.30
N GLU A 66 -9.12 -2.24 25.07
CA GLU A 66 -9.79 -3.41 25.66
C GLU A 66 -10.40 -4.33 24.59
N MET A 67 -10.94 -3.73 23.53
CA MET A 67 -11.47 -4.45 22.38
C MET A 67 -10.32 -5.18 21.65
N ILE A 68 -9.25 -4.45 21.32
CA ILE A 68 -8.11 -5.01 20.60
C ILE A 68 -7.44 -6.14 21.39
N ALA A 69 -7.26 -5.97 22.71
CA ALA A 69 -6.65 -6.98 23.58
C ALA A 69 -7.42 -8.30 23.65
N LYS A 70 -8.73 -8.33 23.37
CA LYS A 70 -9.53 -9.58 23.27
C LYS A 70 -9.15 -10.40 22.05
N HIS A 71 -8.70 -9.75 20.98
CA HIS A 71 -8.31 -10.38 19.72
C HIS A 71 -6.81 -10.67 19.60
N MET A 72 -6.01 -10.20 20.56
CA MET A 72 -4.60 -10.54 20.67
C MET A 72 -4.39 -11.99 21.15
N ASP A 73 -3.43 -12.67 20.55
CA ASP A 73 -3.06 -14.04 20.90
C ASP A 73 -1.94 -14.11 21.95
N GLU A 74 -1.50 -15.33 22.28
CA GLU A 74 -0.51 -15.59 23.32
C GLU A 74 0.92 -15.13 22.97
N THR A 75 1.19 -14.76 21.72
CA THR A 75 2.49 -14.29 21.26
C THR A 75 2.64 -12.77 21.34
N GLN A 76 1.56 -12.07 21.70
CA GLN A 76 1.48 -10.61 21.80
C GLN A 76 1.39 -10.17 23.25
N THR A 77 1.83 -8.93 23.53
CA THR A 77 1.62 -8.30 24.83
C THR A 77 0.26 -7.60 24.87
N LYS A 78 -0.49 -7.82 25.96
CA LYS A 78 -1.73 -7.08 26.26
C LYS A 78 -1.49 -5.86 27.13
N ASP A 79 -0.24 -5.63 27.54
CA ASP A 79 0.16 -4.40 28.22
C ASP A 79 0.22 -3.27 27.18
N GLU A 80 -0.75 -2.37 27.24
CA GLU A 80 -0.88 -1.28 26.27
C GLU A 80 0.29 -0.29 26.32
N SER A 81 1.04 -0.23 27.44
CA SER A 81 2.22 0.62 27.55
C SER A 81 3.38 0.18 26.65
N LEU A 82 3.29 -1.03 26.10
CA LEU A 82 4.28 -1.64 25.21
C LEU A 82 3.79 -1.72 23.76
N TRP A 83 2.72 -1.02 23.39
CA TRP A 83 2.18 -1.05 22.02
C TRP A 83 2.83 -0.02 21.10
N PHE A 84 3.28 1.10 21.68
CA PHE A 84 3.87 2.21 20.96
C PHE A 84 5.16 2.65 21.62
N GLU A 85 6.05 3.23 20.84
CA GLU A 85 7.28 3.84 21.32
C GLU A 85 6.96 5.05 22.19
N LEU A 86 7.91 5.42 23.06
CA LEU A 86 7.73 6.52 23.99
C LEU A 86 7.91 7.89 23.32
N ASP A 87 8.79 7.94 22.33
CA ASP A 87 9.16 9.17 21.65
C ASP A 87 8.24 9.39 20.44
N GLU A 88 7.79 10.63 20.27
CA GLU A 88 7.10 11.10 19.06
C GLU A 88 8.10 11.86 18.20
N GLU A 89 7.94 11.78 16.88
CA GLU A 89 8.75 12.52 15.90
C GLU A 89 7.88 13.53 15.15
N GLU A 90 8.45 14.69 14.79
CA GLU A 90 7.79 15.64 13.90
C GLU A 90 7.90 15.16 12.46
N ASP A 91 6.75 15.01 11.80
CA ASP A 91 6.69 14.58 10.40
C ASP A 91 5.45 15.17 9.73
N ALA A 92 5.69 15.98 8.70
CA ALA A 92 4.63 16.69 7.98
C ALA A 92 3.81 15.80 7.04
N ASP A 93 4.26 14.57 6.76
CA ASP A 93 3.50 13.59 5.97
C ASP A 93 2.35 12.97 6.79
N PHE A 94 2.35 13.13 8.12
CA PHE A 94 1.28 12.70 9.02
C PHE A 94 0.26 13.83 9.28
N GLU A 95 -1.03 13.50 9.42
CA GLU A 95 -2.13 14.46 9.54
C GLU A 95 -1.97 15.42 10.74
N SER A 96 -1.40 14.91 11.83
CA SER A 96 -1.13 15.65 13.06
C SER A 96 0.16 16.47 13.01
N GLY A 97 0.98 16.28 11.96
CA GLY A 97 2.35 16.76 11.88
C GLY A 97 3.32 15.99 12.77
N ARG A 98 2.89 14.87 13.35
CA ARG A 98 3.70 14.01 14.22
C ARG A 98 3.39 12.53 14.02
N CYS A 99 4.37 11.69 14.28
CA CYS A 99 4.23 10.24 14.24
C CYS A 99 4.83 9.57 15.47
N VAL A 100 4.48 8.29 15.63
CA VAL A 100 4.98 7.42 16.70
C VAL A 100 5.10 6.00 16.17
N GLY A 101 6.22 5.33 16.48
CA GLY A 101 6.43 3.94 16.10
C GLY A 101 5.53 2.99 16.91
N THR A 102 5.00 1.95 16.27
CA THR A 102 4.51 0.78 17.00
C THR A 102 5.70 -0.01 17.53
N GLN A 103 5.64 -0.47 18.77
CA GLN A 103 6.72 -1.25 19.36
C GLN A 103 6.94 -2.60 18.68
N VAL A 104 8.19 -3.05 18.67
CA VAL A 104 8.58 -4.41 18.32
C VAL A 104 8.74 -5.23 19.59
N VAL A 105 7.81 -6.16 19.82
CA VAL A 105 7.78 -7.03 20.99
C VAL A 105 7.98 -8.47 20.53
N ASN A 106 8.96 -9.16 21.13
CA ASN A 106 9.35 -10.53 20.74
C ASN A 106 9.74 -10.66 19.24
N GLY A 107 10.39 -9.63 18.68
CA GLY A 107 10.90 -9.64 17.30
C GLY A 107 9.83 -9.44 16.22
N LYS A 108 8.67 -8.89 16.57
CA LYS A 108 7.64 -8.48 15.63
C LYS A 108 6.85 -7.27 16.14
N CYS A 109 6.11 -6.57 15.27
CA CYS A 109 5.16 -5.54 15.70
C CYS A 109 4.24 -6.06 16.81
N ALA A 110 3.99 -5.24 17.83
CA ALA A 110 3.11 -5.57 18.96
C ALA A 110 1.70 -6.04 18.52
N PHE A 111 1.25 -5.60 17.36
CA PHE A 111 -0.05 -5.93 16.78
C PHE A 111 -0.02 -7.11 15.79
N LEU A 112 1.12 -7.74 15.53
CA LEU A 112 1.22 -8.91 14.65
C LEU A 112 0.92 -10.20 15.42
N ASP A 113 -0.11 -10.94 15.02
CA ASP A 113 -0.49 -12.24 15.59
C ASP A 113 0.37 -13.39 15.00
N LYS A 114 0.26 -14.59 15.55
CA LYS A 114 1.00 -15.79 15.12
C LYS A 114 0.57 -16.34 13.76
N LEU A 115 -0.55 -15.87 13.21
CA LEU A 115 -1.07 -16.22 11.89
C LEU A 115 -0.70 -15.17 10.83
N GLY A 116 0.14 -14.18 11.18
CA GLY A 116 0.56 -13.13 10.26
C GLY A 116 -0.47 -12.01 10.08
N ARG A 117 -1.45 -11.87 10.97
CA ARG A 117 -2.53 -10.87 10.86
C ARG A 117 -2.33 -9.74 11.86
N CYS A 118 -2.80 -8.55 11.49
CA CYS A 118 -2.83 -7.41 12.39
C CYS A 118 -4.05 -7.49 13.33
N SER A 119 -3.80 -7.60 14.64
CA SER A 119 -4.85 -7.75 15.65
C SER A 119 -5.80 -6.54 15.73
N ILE A 120 -5.35 -5.34 15.33
CA ILE A 120 -6.21 -4.15 15.19
C ILE A 120 -7.26 -4.38 14.11
N GLN A 121 -6.84 -4.86 12.94
CA GLN A 121 -7.73 -5.17 11.81
C GLN A 121 -8.67 -6.33 12.13
N VAL A 122 -8.16 -7.37 12.79
CA VAL A 122 -8.96 -8.52 13.25
C VAL A 122 -10.01 -8.07 14.25
N ALA A 123 -9.67 -7.21 15.22
CA ALA A 123 -10.59 -6.68 16.20
C ALA A 123 -11.70 -5.83 15.55
N ALA A 124 -11.33 -4.87 14.70
CA ALA A 124 -12.29 -4.03 14.01
C ALA A 124 -13.30 -4.87 13.21
N ALA A 125 -12.82 -5.84 12.42
CA ALA A 125 -13.71 -6.72 11.65
C ALA A 125 -14.56 -7.62 12.56
N GLY A 126 -14.01 -8.15 13.65
CA GLY A 126 -14.71 -9.02 14.60
C GLY A 126 -15.86 -8.32 15.34
N GLU A 127 -15.74 -7.00 15.52
CA GLU A 127 -16.72 -6.15 16.20
C GLU A 127 -17.68 -5.45 15.22
N GLY A 128 -17.66 -5.85 13.95
CA GLY A 128 -18.56 -5.34 12.91
C GLY A 128 -18.20 -3.95 12.36
N MET A 129 -17.01 -3.43 12.69
CA MET A 129 -16.47 -2.21 12.09
C MET A 129 -15.86 -2.52 10.71
N HIS A 130 -15.62 -1.47 9.91
CA HIS A 130 -14.80 -1.62 8.72
C HIS A 130 -13.41 -2.15 9.11
N ARG A 131 -12.84 -3.09 8.34
CA ARG A 131 -11.56 -3.76 8.64
C ARG A 131 -10.38 -2.79 8.87
N TRP A 132 -10.47 -1.59 8.32
CA TRP A 132 -9.46 -0.55 8.41
C TRP A 132 -9.84 0.61 9.33
N ALA A 133 -10.93 0.52 10.08
CA ALA A 133 -11.44 1.63 10.89
C ALA A 133 -10.45 2.15 11.95
N LEU A 134 -9.55 1.27 12.43
CA LEU A 134 -8.56 1.56 13.46
C LEU A 134 -7.12 1.30 12.99
N LYS A 135 -6.91 0.76 11.78
CA LYS A 135 -5.59 0.33 11.31
C LYS A 135 -4.79 1.58 10.90
N PRO A 136 -3.51 1.71 11.26
CA PRO A 136 -2.68 2.84 10.83
C PRO A 136 -2.65 2.97 9.31
N THR A 137 -2.70 4.20 8.80
CA THR A 137 -2.79 4.51 7.37
C THR A 137 -1.66 3.86 6.57
N PHE A 138 -0.41 3.99 7.01
CA PHE A 138 0.72 3.38 6.31
C PHE A 138 0.71 1.84 6.32
N CYS A 139 0.11 1.23 7.35
CA CYS A 139 -0.17 -0.21 7.34
C CYS A 139 -1.30 -0.60 6.38
N ILE A 140 -2.25 0.30 6.07
CA ILE A 140 -3.29 0.07 5.08
C ILE A 140 -2.69 0.17 3.68
N LEU A 141 -1.88 1.21 3.43
CA LEU A 141 -1.43 1.57 2.08
C LEU A 141 -0.36 0.63 1.53
N PHE A 142 0.52 0.06 2.37
CA PHE A 142 1.64 -0.75 1.90
C PHE A 142 1.23 -1.84 0.90
N PRO A 143 1.87 -1.95 -0.28
CA PRO A 143 3.16 -1.35 -0.67
C PRO A 143 3.05 0.02 -1.37
N LEU A 144 1.97 0.76 -1.17
CA LEU A 144 1.91 2.18 -1.50
C LEU A 144 2.40 3.00 -0.32
N GLU A 145 3.08 4.10 -0.63
CA GLU A 145 3.39 5.16 0.33
C GLU A 145 2.90 6.51 -0.17
N VAL A 146 2.81 7.44 0.77
CA VAL A 146 2.45 8.83 0.52
C VAL A 146 3.51 9.70 1.17
N SER A 147 4.24 10.46 0.36
CA SER A 147 5.15 11.47 0.86
C SER A 147 5.04 12.74 0.02
N ASN A 148 4.97 13.89 0.67
CA ASN A 148 4.88 15.19 0.01
C ASN A 148 3.73 15.28 -1.02
N ASN A 149 2.58 14.65 -0.71
CA ASN A 149 1.42 14.48 -1.61
C ASN A 149 1.70 13.66 -2.89
N VAL A 150 2.74 12.85 -2.93
CA VAL A 150 3.00 11.88 -4.00
C VAL A 150 2.57 10.51 -3.52
N ILE A 151 1.66 9.86 -4.25
CA ILE A 151 1.35 8.43 -4.06
C ILE A 151 2.29 7.64 -4.95
N GLN A 152 3.16 6.84 -4.34
CA GLN A 152 4.20 6.08 -5.03
C GLN A 152 4.33 4.66 -4.46
N PHE A 153 5.15 3.86 -5.12
CA PHE A 153 5.49 2.51 -4.66
C PHE A 153 6.58 2.59 -3.60
N ASP A 154 6.34 1.95 -2.47
CA ASP A 154 7.33 1.71 -1.43
C ASP A 154 8.18 0.50 -1.83
N ASP A 155 9.46 0.75 -2.11
CA ASP A 155 10.39 -0.27 -2.60
C ASP A 155 11.08 -1.08 -1.50
N LEU A 156 10.69 -0.91 -0.23
CA LEU A 156 11.28 -1.57 0.94
C LEU A 156 11.45 -3.08 0.78
N LEU A 157 10.50 -3.75 0.13
CA LEU A 157 10.52 -5.21 -0.08
C LEU A 157 10.53 -5.60 -1.57
N ASP A 158 10.87 -4.65 -2.45
CA ASP A 158 11.00 -4.93 -3.87
C ASP A 158 12.13 -5.95 -4.11
N GLU A 159 11.93 -6.86 -5.06
CA GLU A 159 12.79 -8.03 -5.33
C GLU A 159 12.98 -9.04 -4.17
N GLU A 160 12.67 -8.68 -2.92
CA GLU A 160 12.79 -9.56 -1.75
C GLU A 160 11.53 -10.37 -1.47
N GLN A 161 10.34 -9.76 -1.63
CA GLN A 161 9.06 -10.40 -1.36
C GLN A 161 8.13 -10.33 -2.56
N ALA A 162 7.78 -11.49 -3.13
CA ALA A 162 6.93 -11.58 -4.31
C ALA A 162 5.55 -10.89 -4.17
N CYS A 163 5.04 -10.71 -2.95
CA CYS A 163 3.79 -9.99 -2.71
C CYS A 163 3.92 -8.46 -2.88
N CYS A 164 5.14 -7.94 -2.86
CA CYS A 164 5.49 -6.52 -2.86
C CYS A 164 6.55 -6.17 -3.91
N SER A 165 6.76 -7.01 -4.94
CA SER A 165 7.67 -6.70 -6.05
C SER A 165 6.90 -6.42 -7.33
N ILE A 166 7.28 -5.38 -8.07
CA ILE A 166 6.63 -4.96 -9.31
C ILE A 166 7.59 -4.93 -10.50
N ASP A 167 7.10 -5.27 -11.69
CA ASP A 167 7.88 -5.32 -12.93
C ASP A 167 7.19 -4.50 -14.04
N ALA A 168 7.94 -4.08 -15.05
CA ALA A 168 7.39 -3.52 -16.28
C ALA A 168 6.67 -4.57 -17.15
N GLU A 169 7.05 -5.85 -17.02
CA GLU A 169 6.33 -7.00 -17.58
C GLU A 169 5.36 -7.57 -16.53
N PHE A 170 4.08 -7.25 -16.65
CA PHE A 170 3.08 -7.62 -15.65
C PHE A 170 1.73 -8.01 -16.26
N ASP A 171 0.92 -8.75 -15.49
CA ASP A 171 -0.46 -9.12 -15.85
C ASP A 171 -1.48 -8.16 -15.25
N VAL A 172 -1.21 -7.70 -14.02
CA VAL A 172 -2.07 -6.75 -13.30
C VAL A 172 -1.27 -5.50 -12.94
N PRO A 173 -1.64 -4.30 -13.43
CA PRO A 173 -0.94 -3.07 -13.07
C PRO A 173 -1.08 -2.82 -11.56
N MET A 174 -0.05 -2.26 -10.94
CA MET A 174 0.02 -2.11 -9.48
C MET A 174 -1.20 -1.38 -8.92
N PHE A 175 -1.63 -0.28 -9.56
CA PHE A 175 -2.79 0.49 -9.09
C PHE A 175 -4.08 -0.34 -9.02
N ARG A 176 -4.25 -1.33 -9.90
CA ARG A 176 -5.42 -2.22 -9.83
C ARG A 176 -5.28 -3.29 -8.76
N ALA A 177 -4.06 -3.78 -8.55
CA ALA A 177 -3.78 -4.73 -7.48
C ALA A 177 -3.97 -4.10 -6.09
N CYS A 178 -3.72 -2.80 -5.96
CA CYS A 178 -3.91 -2.01 -4.74
C CYS A 178 -5.19 -1.15 -4.80
N LYS A 179 -6.26 -1.68 -5.41
CA LYS A 179 -7.49 -0.93 -5.65
C LYS A 179 -8.12 -0.42 -4.35
N ASP A 180 -8.23 -1.29 -3.34
CA ASP A 180 -8.96 -0.94 -2.11
C ASP A 180 -8.18 0.13 -1.33
N GLU A 181 -6.85 0.06 -1.34
CA GLU A 181 -5.94 1.03 -0.72
C GLU A 181 -6.02 2.39 -1.43
N LEU A 182 -6.04 2.39 -2.76
CA LEU A 182 -6.24 3.62 -3.53
C LEU A 182 -7.63 4.21 -3.34
N ILE A 183 -8.68 3.40 -3.22
CA ILE A 183 -10.01 3.90 -2.86
C ILE A 183 -10.02 4.49 -1.45
N HIS A 184 -9.27 3.91 -0.51
CA HIS A 184 -9.18 4.43 0.85
C HIS A 184 -8.65 5.88 0.88
N ILE A 185 -7.64 6.19 0.06
CA ILE A 185 -7.03 7.52 0.03
C ILE A 185 -7.63 8.47 -1.01
N LEU A 186 -7.94 7.98 -2.22
CA LEU A 186 -8.47 8.79 -3.32
C LEU A 186 -9.99 8.81 -3.38
N GLY A 187 -10.69 7.93 -2.67
CA GLY A 187 -12.12 7.69 -2.89
C GLY A 187 -12.43 6.97 -4.20
N GLU A 188 -13.67 6.52 -4.35
CA GLU A 188 -14.16 5.84 -5.56
C GLU A 188 -14.05 6.73 -6.81
N ASP A 189 -14.29 8.04 -6.66
CA ASP A 189 -14.18 9.04 -7.71
C ASP A 189 -12.73 9.18 -8.20
N GLY A 190 -11.78 9.36 -7.27
CA GLY A 190 -10.37 9.49 -7.62
C GLY A 190 -9.77 8.20 -8.20
N TYR A 191 -10.17 7.03 -7.69
CA TYR A 191 -9.80 5.76 -8.32
C TYR A 191 -10.37 5.63 -9.75
N GLY A 192 -11.60 6.09 -9.98
CA GLY A 192 -12.21 6.11 -11.31
C GLY A 192 -11.48 6.99 -12.32
N GLU A 193 -10.95 8.14 -11.88
CA GLU A 193 -10.09 9.01 -12.70
C GLU A 193 -8.79 8.29 -13.11
N LEU A 194 -8.14 7.59 -12.18
CA LEU A 194 -6.93 6.82 -12.45
C LEU A 194 -7.18 5.68 -13.46
N GLU A 195 -8.28 4.95 -13.29
CA GLU A 195 -8.68 3.88 -14.20
C GLU A 195 -8.96 4.44 -15.61
N THR A 196 -9.66 5.57 -15.71
CA THR A 196 -9.92 6.25 -17.00
C THR A 196 -8.62 6.68 -17.68
N PHE A 197 -7.73 7.34 -16.94
CA PHE A 197 -6.42 7.73 -17.43
C PHE A 197 -5.63 6.52 -17.99
N TYR A 198 -5.60 5.42 -17.26
CA TYR A 198 -4.89 4.22 -17.68
C TYR A 198 -5.45 3.64 -18.99
N GLN A 199 -6.77 3.53 -19.13
CA GLN A 199 -7.39 2.99 -20.35
C GLN A 199 -7.15 3.89 -21.56
N GLU A 200 -7.32 5.20 -21.40
CA GLU A 200 -7.24 6.17 -22.50
C GLU A 200 -5.81 6.47 -22.95
N ARG A 201 -4.84 6.49 -22.03
CA ARG A 201 -3.49 6.99 -22.33
C ARG A 201 -2.38 5.96 -22.24
N ILE A 202 -2.56 4.87 -21.48
CA ILE A 202 -1.53 3.85 -21.31
C ILE A 202 -1.89 2.62 -22.13
N ARG A 203 -3.04 1.99 -21.86
CA ARG A 203 -3.45 0.76 -22.53
C ARG A 203 -3.67 0.94 -24.03
N SER A 204 -4.26 2.06 -24.44
CA SER A 204 -4.47 2.40 -25.85
C SER A 204 -3.17 2.57 -26.65
N ARG A 205 -2.03 2.79 -25.96
CA ARG A 205 -0.70 3.01 -26.57
C ARG A 205 0.16 1.75 -26.57
N THR A 206 -0.16 0.73 -25.78
CA THR A 206 0.53 -0.56 -25.78
C THR A 206 0.00 -1.42 -26.94
N PRO A 207 0.83 -1.82 -27.92
CA PRO A 207 0.38 -2.72 -28.97
C PRO A 207 -0.12 -4.03 -28.35
N VAL A 208 -1.32 -4.46 -28.71
CA VAL A 208 -1.84 -5.79 -28.34
C VAL A 208 -0.93 -6.83 -28.98
N HIS A 209 0.04 -7.36 -28.22
CA HIS A 209 0.81 -8.51 -28.67
C HIS A 209 -0.10 -9.73 -28.60
N GLN A 210 -0.68 -10.04 -29.77
CA GLN A 210 -1.30 -11.28 -30.20
C GLN A 210 -1.60 -12.30 -29.10
N GLN A 211 -2.89 -12.44 -28.76
CA GLN A 211 -3.42 -13.73 -28.32
C GLN A 211 -2.99 -14.75 -29.38
N LYS A 212 -2.04 -15.62 -29.02
CA LYS A 212 -1.82 -16.84 -29.78
C LYS A 212 -3.05 -17.71 -29.56
N GLU A 213 -3.96 -17.68 -30.53
CA GLU A 213 -4.76 -18.86 -30.82
C GLU A 213 -3.78 -20.03 -31.01
N VAL A 214 -3.88 -21.04 -30.17
CA VAL A 214 -3.37 -22.36 -30.47
C VAL A 214 -4.53 -23.33 -30.25
N VAL A 215 -5.19 -23.60 -31.37
CA VAL A 215 -5.78 -24.86 -31.85
C VAL A 215 -5.96 -25.96 -30.82
#